data_AF-A0AAD9HRI7-F1
#
_entry.id   AF-A0AAD9HRI7-F1
#
_cell.length_a   1.000
_cell.length_b   1.000
_cell.length_c   1.000
_cell.angle_alpha   90.00
_cell.angle_beta   90.00
_cell.angle_gamma   90.00
#
_symmetry.space_group_name_H-M   'P 1'
#
loop_
_entity.id
_entity.type
_entity.pdbx_description
1 polymer ?
#
loop_
_entity_poly.entity_id
_entity_poly.type
_entity_poly.pdbx_seq_one_letter_code
_entity_poly.pdbx_strand_id
1 'polypeptide(L)'
;MASSPVKTASESSDTPLESTPTESNLSSDSPPEVCADHDGDRSPAALAKEQQRGLEELWDKRETKYERIMVEFANRRYRTHEYCEGQIFLAKKRYENGVGFCTLRLFFGRFLKREIKKLKEKERNGMAVLLEGAKIELGAVTKEYDYLDYAYIRQCKIEWGKRYPVTPFWYDNEDVSSSDGYPRSTTRSSTSTTRSSTTPQSFV
;
A
#
# COMPACT_ATOMS: atom_id res chain seq x y z
N MET A 1 69.22 -14.44 -11.38
CA MET A 1 68.70 -14.03 -12.71
C MET A 1 67.29 -14.59 -12.86
N ALA A 2 66.43 -13.78 -13.47
CA ALA A 2 64.99 -13.94 -13.55
C ALA A 2 64.53 -15.18 -14.32
N SER A 3 63.38 -15.74 -13.93
CA SER A 3 62.15 -15.61 -14.72
C SER A 3 61.05 -16.48 -14.12
N SER A 4 60.01 -15.82 -13.59
CA SER A 4 58.63 -16.31 -13.71
C SER A 4 58.24 -16.19 -15.19
N PRO A 5 57.27 -16.96 -15.73
CA PRO A 5 55.90 -16.40 -15.71
C PRO A 5 54.71 -17.39 -15.86
N VAL A 6 53.52 -16.81 -15.68
CA VAL A 6 52.18 -17.13 -16.22
C VAL A 6 51.33 -18.26 -15.58
N LYS A 7 50.46 -17.82 -14.66
CA LYS A 7 48.98 -17.81 -14.75
C LYS A 7 48.32 -18.87 -15.65
N THR A 8 47.72 -19.89 -15.03
CA THR A 8 46.59 -20.62 -15.61
C THR A 8 45.33 -20.21 -14.85
N ALA A 9 44.36 -19.67 -15.60
CA ALA A 9 43.02 -19.34 -15.12
C ALA A 9 42.15 -20.59 -15.19
N SER A 10 41.45 -20.92 -14.10
CA SER A 10 40.22 -21.73 -14.10
C SER A 10 39.59 -21.70 -12.70
N GLU A 11 38.42 -21.06 -12.62
CA GLU A 11 37.28 -21.26 -11.69
C GLU A 11 36.38 -20.03 -11.93
N SER A 12 35.39 -20.07 -12.81
CA SER A 12 34.09 -20.76 -12.68
C SER A 12 33.32 -20.38 -11.41
N SER A 13 32.14 -19.82 -11.66
CA SER A 13 30.90 -19.85 -10.87
C SER A 13 30.73 -18.88 -9.69
N ASP A 14 29.72 -18.01 -9.90
CA ASP A 14 28.68 -17.66 -8.94
C ASP A 14 28.96 -16.54 -7.94
N THR A 15 28.74 -15.31 -8.43
CA THR A 15 28.12 -14.26 -7.61
C THR A 15 26.63 -14.17 -7.95
N PRO A 16 25.72 -14.63 -7.06
CA PRO A 16 24.39 -14.09 -6.98
C PRO A 16 24.38 -13.05 -5.85
N LEU A 17 24.33 -11.79 -6.28
CA LEU A 17 23.91 -10.61 -5.53
C LEU A 17 23.17 -10.94 -4.23
N GLU A 18 23.88 -10.78 -3.12
CA GLU A 18 23.28 -10.55 -1.82
C GLU A 18 22.57 -9.18 -1.90
N SER A 19 21.34 -9.22 -2.39
CA SER A 19 20.42 -8.09 -2.30
C SER A 19 19.91 -8.06 -0.87
N THR A 20 20.75 -7.54 0.02
CA THR A 20 20.31 -6.93 1.28
C THR A 20 19.06 -6.11 0.96
N PRO A 21 17.94 -6.27 1.69
CA PRO A 21 16.82 -5.36 1.54
C PRO A 21 17.39 -3.98 1.85
N THR A 22 17.49 -3.14 0.82
CA THR A 22 17.72 -1.72 1.01
C THR A 22 16.65 -1.28 1.99
N GLU A 23 17.06 -0.95 3.22
CA GLU A 23 16.23 -0.22 4.15
C GLU A 23 15.71 0.97 3.35
N SER A 24 14.45 0.86 2.92
CA SER A 24 13.74 1.94 2.28
C SER A 24 13.85 3.09 3.25
N ASN A 25 14.63 4.11 2.87
CA ASN A 25 14.83 5.35 3.61
C ASN A 25 13.58 5.62 4.44
N LEU A 26 13.70 5.44 5.75
CA LEU A 26 12.66 5.75 6.71
C LEU A 26 12.36 7.23 6.47
N SER A 27 11.32 7.48 5.68
CA SER A 27 10.67 8.78 5.62
C SER A 27 10.38 9.07 7.08
N SER A 28 11.02 10.12 7.61
CA SER A 28 10.84 10.49 8.99
C SER A 28 9.35 10.77 9.16
N ASP A 29 8.61 9.81 9.72
CA ASP A 29 7.19 9.90 10.12
C ASP A 29 7.05 10.87 11.32
N SER A 30 7.99 11.81 11.45
CA SER A 30 7.91 12.89 12.41
C SER A 30 6.71 13.76 12.06
N PRO A 31 5.89 14.10 13.07
CA PRO A 31 4.82 15.06 12.87
C PRO A 31 5.44 16.38 12.35
N PRO A 32 4.72 17.12 11.51
CA PRO A 32 5.15 18.44 11.09
C PRO A 32 5.43 19.29 12.33
N GLU A 33 6.51 20.06 12.28
CA GLU A 33 6.90 20.92 13.38
C GLU A 33 5.78 21.95 13.61
N VAL A 34 5.30 22.06 14.85
CA VAL A 34 4.33 23.10 15.20
C VAL A 34 5.06 24.42 15.20
N CYS A 35 4.69 25.30 14.27
CA CYS A 35 5.46 26.48 13.90
C CYS A 35 5.88 27.35 15.09
N ALA A 36 7.16 27.25 15.42
CA ALA A 36 7.86 28.15 16.32
C ALA A 36 8.12 29.46 15.56
N ASP A 37 7.69 30.58 16.16
CA ASP A 37 7.93 31.98 15.77
C ASP A 37 8.53 32.20 14.37
N HIS A 38 7.71 32.12 13.34
CA HIS A 38 8.03 32.79 12.08
C HIS A 38 7.61 34.26 12.16
N ASP A 39 8.49 35.16 11.73
CA ASP A 39 8.34 36.63 11.66
C ASP A 39 7.20 37.13 10.72
N GLY A 40 6.23 36.26 10.40
CA GLY A 40 5.04 36.58 9.63
C GLY A 40 3.92 37.22 10.47
N ASP A 41 2.84 37.59 9.78
CA ASP A 41 1.64 38.18 10.36
C ASP A 41 1.18 37.42 11.60
N ARG A 42 1.28 38.04 12.78
CA ARG A 42 0.97 37.44 14.10
C ARG A 42 -0.54 37.40 14.37
N SER A 43 -1.34 37.21 13.33
CA SER A 43 -2.80 37.14 13.47
C SER A 43 -3.25 35.71 13.80
N PRO A 44 -4.32 35.52 14.60
CA PRO A 44 -4.90 34.19 14.84
C PRO A 44 -5.24 33.46 13.55
N ALA A 45 -5.67 34.19 12.51
CA ALA A 45 -6.01 33.63 11.22
C ALA A 45 -4.78 33.08 10.46
N ALA A 46 -3.63 33.74 10.54
CA ALA A 46 -2.40 33.25 9.94
C ALA A 46 -1.92 31.96 10.63
N LEU A 47 -1.92 31.93 11.97
CA LEU A 47 -1.56 30.73 12.73
C LEU A 47 -2.51 29.56 12.46
N ALA A 48 -3.82 29.83 12.37
CA ALA A 48 -4.81 28.79 12.06
C ALA A 48 -4.54 28.15 10.70
N LYS A 49 -4.29 28.97 9.66
CA LYS A 49 -3.97 28.46 8.32
C LYS A 49 -2.70 27.61 8.30
N GLU A 50 -1.68 28.04 9.05
CA GLU A 50 -0.42 27.31 9.13
C GLU A 50 -0.57 25.97 9.84
N GLN A 51 -1.27 25.94 10.98
CA GLN A 51 -1.58 24.70 11.71
C GLN A 51 -2.50 23.78 10.90
N GLN A 52 -3.49 24.33 10.20
CA GLN A 52 -4.36 23.58 9.30
C GLN A 52 -3.56 22.92 8.17
N ARG A 53 -2.64 23.66 7.54
CA ARG A 53 -1.76 23.10 6.50
C ARG A 53 -0.92 21.94 7.03
N GLY A 54 -0.35 22.05 8.24
CA GLY A 54 0.40 20.94 8.83
C GLY A 54 -0.47 19.71 9.12
N LEU A 55 -1.74 19.91 9.51
CA LEU A 55 -2.68 18.81 9.68
C LEU A 55 -3.07 18.16 8.34
N GLU A 56 -3.28 18.97 7.29
CA GLU A 56 -3.52 18.48 5.93
C GLU A 56 -2.32 17.64 5.42
N GLU A 57 -1.08 18.09 5.67
CA GLU A 57 0.12 17.32 5.33
C GLU A 57 0.18 15.97 6.06
N LEU A 58 -0.25 15.90 7.33
CA LEU A 58 -0.35 14.62 8.05
C LEU A 58 -1.36 13.68 7.39
N TRP A 59 -2.52 14.21 6.97
CA TRP A 59 -3.54 13.43 6.28
C TRP A 59 -3.09 12.95 4.90
N ASP A 60 -2.38 13.79 4.15
CA ASP A 60 -1.82 13.41 2.85
C ASP A 60 -0.76 12.30 3.00
N LYS A 61 0.08 12.38 4.03
CA LYS A 61 1.05 11.32 4.36
C LYS A 61 0.34 10.01 4.71
N ARG A 62 -0.73 10.07 5.53
CA ARG A 62 -1.57 8.92 5.86
C ARG A 62 -2.11 8.28 4.58
N GLU A 63 -2.76 9.06 3.73
CA GLU A 63 -3.39 8.56 2.49
C GLU A 63 -2.36 7.94 1.56
N THR A 64 -1.20 8.58 1.40
CA THR A 64 -0.09 8.03 0.60
C THR A 64 0.39 6.67 1.12
N LYS A 65 0.46 6.50 2.45
CA LYS A 65 0.84 5.22 3.08
C LYS A 65 -0.23 4.16 2.87
N TYR A 66 -1.51 4.53 2.98
CA TYR A 66 -2.65 3.66 2.68
C TYR A 66 -2.64 3.16 1.23
N GLU A 67 -2.52 4.07 0.26
CA GLU A 67 -2.48 3.74 -1.16
C GLU A 67 -1.32 2.79 -1.48
N ARG A 68 -0.13 3.06 -0.91
CA ARG A 68 1.05 2.20 -1.08
C ARG A 68 0.77 0.76 -0.64
N ILE A 69 0.21 0.57 0.55
CA ILE A 69 -0.14 -0.75 1.09
C ILE A 69 -1.15 -1.42 0.17
N MET A 70 -2.20 -0.70 -0.23
CA MET A 70 -3.25 -1.24 -1.11
C MET A 70 -2.69 -1.73 -2.45
N VAL A 71 -1.82 -0.94 -3.08
CA VAL A 71 -1.16 -1.28 -4.34
C VAL A 71 -0.22 -2.48 -4.16
N GLU A 72 0.56 -2.50 -3.08
CA GLU A 72 1.47 -3.60 -2.80
C GLU A 72 0.74 -4.94 -2.65
N PHE A 73 -0.33 -4.99 -1.84
CA PHE A 73 -1.11 -6.20 -1.66
C PHE A 73 -1.93 -6.57 -2.91
N ALA A 74 -2.38 -5.60 -3.70
CA ALA A 74 -2.98 -5.88 -5.01
C ALA A 74 -1.97 -6.59 -5.94
N ASN A 75 -0.74 -6.09 -6.02
CA ASN A 75 0.33 -6.70 -6.82
C ASN A 75 0.70 -8.10 -6.33
N ARG A 76 0.81 -8.32 -5.01
CA ARG A 76 1.09 -9.64 -4.44
C ARG A 76 -0.03 -10.65 -4.74
N ARG A 77 -1.29 -10.23 -4.65
CA ARG A 77 -2.44 -11.07 -5.04
C ARG A 77 -2.38 -11.42 -6.51
N TYR A 78 -2.16 -10.43 -7.38
CA TYR A 78 -2.04 -10.65 -8.82
C TYR A 78 -0.96 -11.68 -9.16
N ARG A 79 0.26 -11.52 -8.61
CA ARG A 79 1.37 -12.48 -8.82
C ARG A 79 1.05 -13.88 -8.29
N THR A 80 0.36 -13.97 -7.16
CA THR A 80 -0.04 -15.27 -6.58
C THR A 80 -1.04 -15.99 -7.48
N HIS A 81 -1.99 -15.26 -8.04
CA HIS A 81 -2.95 -15.77 -9.01
C HIS A 81 -2.25 -16.26 -10.28
N GLU A 82 -1.43 -15.41 -10.91
CA GLU A 82 -0.68 -15.77 -12.12
C GLU A 82 0.20 -17.00 -11.91
N TYR A 83 0.90 -17.08 -10.77
CA TYR A 83 1.71 -18.25 -10.44
C TYR A 83 0.84 -19.51 -10.38
N CYS A 84 -0.30 -19.46 -9.69
CA CYS A 84 -1.18 -20.63 -9.54
C CYS A 84 -1.81 -21.04 -10.88
N GLU A 85 -2.25 -20.07 -11.69
CA GLU A 85 -2.74 -20.31 -13.05
C GLU A 85 -1.67 -20.95 -13.94
N GLY A 86 -0.43 -20.43 -13.91
CA GLY A 86 0.69 -21.00 -14.64
C GLY A 86 0.98 -22.45 -14.24
N GLN A 87 0.94 -22.77 -12.94
CA GLN A 87 1.11 -24.15 -12.46
C GLN A 87 -0.02 -25.06 -12.91
N ILE A 88 -1.28 -24.58 -12.90
CA ILE A 88 -2.43 -25.35 -13.39
C ILE A 88 -2.27 -25.63 -14.89
N PHE A 89 -1.85 -24.63 -15.67
CA PHE A 89 -1.58 -24.79 -17.10
C PHE A 89 -0.48 -25.82 -17.36
N LEU A 90 0.64 -25.75 -16.64
CA LEU A 90 1.74 -26.71 -16.77
C LEU A 90 1.31 -28.14 -16.41
N ALA A 91 0.52 -28.30 -15.34
CA ALA A 91 0.00 -29.61 -14.93
C ALA A 91 -0.90 -30.22 -16.02
N LYS A 92 -1.79 -29.42 -16.62
CA LYS A 92 -2.63 -29.86 -17.76
C LYS A 92 -1.79 -30.25 -18.97
N LYS A 93 -0.80 -29.43 -19.34
CA LYS A 93 0.10 -29.72 -20.47
C LYS A 93 0.90 -31.01 -20.27
N ARG A 94 1.40 -31.25 -19.05
CA ARG A 94 2.08 -32.52 -18.69
C ARG A 94 1.14 -33.71 -18.82
N TYR A 95 -0.10 -33.57 -18.35
CA TYR A 95 -1.12 -34.61 -18.52
C TYR A 95 -1.35 -34.91 -20.01
N GLU A 96 -1.62 -33.89 -20.83
CA GLU A 96 -1.84 -34.02 -22.29
C GLU A 96 -0.68 -34.72 -23.01
N ASN A 97 0.56 -34.35 -22.67
CA ASN A 97 1.76 -34.98 -23.24
C ASN A 97 1.95 -36.43 -22.77
N GLY A 98 1.46 -36.79 -21.58
CA GLY A 98 1.57 -38.14 -21.00
C GLY A 98 0.48 -39.12 -21.46
N VAL A 99 -0.56 -38.66 -22.17
CA VAL A 99 -1.71 -39.51 -22.58
C VAL A 99 -1.36 -40.51 -23.70
N GLY A 100 -0.13 -40.49 -24.24
CA GLY A 100 0.33 -41.47 -25.24
C GLY A 100 0.25 -42.93 -24.78
N PHE A 101 0.20 -43.21 -23.47
CA PHE A 101 -0.04 -44.54 -22.91
C PHE A 101 -1.49 -44.72 -22.43
N CYS A 102 -2.32 -45.37 -23.25
CA CYS A 102 -3.78 -45.49 -23.06
C CYS A 102 -4.21 -46.15 -21.74
N THR A 103 -3.41 -47.07 -21.18
CA THR A 103 -3.79 -47.86 -19.99
C THR A 103 -3.75 -47.08 -18.68
N LEU A 104 -3.04 -45.95 -18.61
CA LEU A 104 -2.88 -45.16 -17.39
C LEU A 104 -3.73 -43.88 -17.36
N ARG A 105 -4.50 -43.60 -18.43
CA ARG A 105 -5.25 -42.35 -18.60
C ARG A 105 -6.20 -42.03 -17.44
N LEU A 106 -6.88 -43.03 -16.88
CA LEU A 106 -7.76 -42.86 -15.72
C LEU A 106 -7.00 -42.51 -14.43
N PHE A 107 -5.85 -43.13 -14.20
CA PHE A 107 -5.00 -42.86 -13.03
C PHE A 107 -4.39 -41.46 -13.10
N PHE A 108 -3.85 -41.09 -14.27
CA PHE A 108 -3.34 -39.74 -14.52
C PHE A 108 -4.43 -38.66 -14.42
N GLY A 109 -5.65 -38.94 -14.87
CA GLY A 109 -6.77 -37.99 -14.75
C GLY A 109 -7.18 -37.75 -13.30
N ARG A 110 -7.18 -38.79 -12.45
CA ARG A 110 -7.41 -38.64 -11.00
C ARG A 110 -6.29 -37.88 -10.32
N PHE A 111 -5.04 -38.11 -10.72
CA PHE A 111 -3.88 -37.39 -10.20
C PHE A 111 -3.95 -35.89 -10.55
N LEU A 112 -4.18 -35.55 -11.83
CA LEU A 112 -4.33 -34.17 -12.29
C LEU A 112 -5.44 -33.43 -11.53
N LYS A 113 -6.60 -34.07 -11.33
CA LYS A 113 -7.71 -33.47 -10.55
C LYS A 113 -7.29 -33.14 -9.11
N ARG A 114 -6.53 -34.04 -8.46
CA ARG A 114 -6.02 -33.80 -7.10
C ARG A 114 -4.97 -32.69 -7.08
N GLU A 115 -4.08 -32.65 -8.06
CA GLU A 115 -3.05 -31.61 -8.18
C GLU A 115 -3.65 -30.22 -8.40
N ILE A 116 -4.59 -30.08 -9.34
CA ILE A 116 -5.32 -28.83 -9.55
C ILE A 116 -6.09 -28.42 -8.29
N LYS A 117 -6.72 -29.37 -7.58
CA LYS A 117 -7.41 -29.07 -6.33
C LYS A 117 -6.45 -28.49 -5.28
N LYS A 118 -5.26 -29.10 -5.12
CA LYS A 118 -4.22 -28.60 -4.21
C LYS A 118 -3.75 -27.20 -4.59
N LEU A 119 -3.56 -26.92 -5.89
CA LEU A 119 -3.15 -25.60 -6.36
C LEU A 119 -4.22 -24.53 -6.06
N LYS A 120 -5.49 -24.83 -6.31
CA LYS A 120 -6.61 -23.92 -5.98
C LYS A 120 -6.75 -23.67 -4.48
N GLU A 121 -6.52 -24.70 -3.67
CA GLU A 121 -6.53 -24.57 -2.21
C GLU A 121 -5.36 -23.71 -1.72
N LYS A 122 -4.16 -23.94 -2.27
CA LYS A 122 -2.98 -23.11 -2.01
C LYS A 122 -3.21 -21.65 -2.39
N GLU A 123 -3.79 -21.41 -3.56
CA GLU A 123 -4.16 -20.07 -4.02
C GLU A 123 -5.13 -19.40 -3.04
N ARG A 124 -6.24 -20.07 -2.70
CA ARG A 124 -7.23 -19.52 -1.76
C ARG A 124 -6.62 -19.19 -0.40
N ASN A 125 -5.79 -20.08 0.14
CA ASN A 125 -5.12 -19.86 1.42
C ASN A 125 -4.14 -18.69 1.33
N GLY A 126 -3.37 -18.58 0.24
CA GLY A 126 -2.49 -17.45 -0.02
C GLY A 126 -3.25 -16.12 -0.11
N MET A 127 -4.40 -16.09 -0.81
CA MET A 127 -5.25 -14.90 -0.90
C MET A 127 -5.81 -14.50 0.47
N ALA A 128 -6.22 -15.46 1.29
CA ALA A 128 -6.72 -15.19 2.64
C ALA A 128 -5.63 -14.57 3.53
N VAL A 129 -4.41 -15.11 3.48
CA VAL A 129 -3.26 -14.56 4.22
C VAL A 129 -2.93 -13.14 3.76
N LEU A 130 -2.91 -12.90 2.44
CA LEU A 130 -2.64 -11.57 1.88
C LEU A 130 -3.73 -10.55 2.27
N LEU A 131 -5.00 -10.96 2.29
CA LEU A 131 -6.10 -10.10 2.73
C LEU A 131 -5.95 -9.71 4.20
N GLU A 132 -5.60 -10.68 5.06
CA GLU A 132 -5.44 -10.43 6.48
C GLU A 132 -4.20 -9.57 6.77
N GLY A 133 -3.09 -9.82 6.05
CA GLY A 133 -1.89 -8.98 6.11
C GLY A 133 -2.20 -7.52 5.77
N ALA A 134 -2.97 -7.27 4.69
CA ALA A 134 -3.36 -5.92 4.30
C ALA A 134 -4.17 -5.24 5.42
N LYS A 135 -5.13 -5.94 6.05
CA LYS A 135 -5.91 -5.37 7.16
C LYS A 135 -5.04 -5.00 8.36
N ILE A 136 -4.06 -5.84 8.70
CA ILE A 136 -3.15 -5.60 9.82
C ILE A 136 -2.31 -4.35 9.54
N GLU A 137 -1.72 -4.25 8.36
CA GLU A 137 -0.87 -3.11 7.98
C GLU A 137 -1.68 -1.81 7.90
N LEU A 138 -2.85 -1.83 7.26
CA LEU A 138 -3.74 -0.66 7.23
C LEU A 138 -4.18 -0.26 8.65
N GLY A 139 -4.50 -1.24 9.49
CA GLY A 139 -4.86 -1.01 10.89
C GLY A 139 -3.73 -0.40 11.71
N ALA A 140 -2.48 -0.76 11.44
CA ALA A 140 -1.31 -0.16 12.07
C ALA A 140 -1.15 1.31 11.66
N VAL A 141 -1.27 1.62 10.35
CA VAL A 141 -1.22 2.99 9.85
C VAL A 141 -2.34 3.85 10.44
N THR A 142 -3.56 3.34 10.54
CA THR A 142 -4.66 4.06 11.21
C THR A 142 -4.27 4.47 12.63
N LYS A 143 -3.80 3.52 13.45
CA LYS A 143 -3.48 3.79 14.85
C LYS A 143 -2.32 4.78 15.00
N GLU A 144 -1.31 4.65 14.15
CA GLU A 144 -0.16 5.54 14.11
C GLU A 144 -0.59 6.98 13.80
N TYR A 145 -1.33 7.18 12.71
CA TYR A 145 -1.73 8.52 12.29
C TYR A 145 -2.83 9.12 13.17
N ASP A 146 -3.74 8.32 13.72
CA ASP A 146 -4.70 8.82 14.71
C ASP A 146 -3.98 9.34 15.98
N TYR A 147 -2.87 8.70 16.38
CA TYR A 147 -2.03 9.20 17.47
C TYR A 147 -1.28 10.48 17.08
N LEU A 148 -0.70 10.53 15.88
CA LEU A 148 0.01 11.72 15.39
C LEU A 148 -0.92 12.93 15.26
N ASP A 149 -2.11 12.75 14.68
CA ASP A 149 -3.14 13.78 14.56
C ASP A 149 -3.52 14.32 15.95
N TYR A 150 -3.82 13.44 16.90
CA TYR A 150 -4.14 13.83 18.27
C TYR A 150 -3.00 14.61 18.95
N ALA A 151 -1.77 14.13 18.81
CA ALA A 151 -0.59 14.78 19.39
C ALA A 151 -0.35 16.17 18.76
N TYR A 152 -0.50 16.28 17.44
CA TYR A 152 -0.35 17.52 16.70
C TYR A 152 -1.41 18.55 17.10
N ILE A 153 -2.69 18.17 17.07
CA ILE A 153 -3.81 19.04 17.49
C ILE A 153 -3.61 19.52 18.93
N ARG A 154 -3.17 18.63 19.83
CA ARG A 154 -2.88 19.00 21.22
C ARG A 154 -1.78 20.06 21.31
N GLN A 155 -0.70 19.92 20.55
CA GLN A 155 0.38 20.91 20.51
C GLN A 155 -0.10 22.24 19.90
N CYS A 156 -0.86 22.19 18.80
CA CYS A 156 -1.48 23.38 18.20
C CYS A 156 -2.36 24.13 19.20
N LYS A 157 -3.17 23.41 20.00
CA LYS A 157 -4.03 23.98 21.03
C LYS A 157 -3.24 24.65 22.16
N ILE A 158 -2.12 24.04 22.58
CA ILE A 158 -1.22 24.63 23.58
C ILE A 158 -0.62 25.93 23.06
N GLU A 159 -0.07 25.94 21.84
CA GLU A 159 0.51 27.14 21.23
C GLU A 159 -0.55 28.23 20.99
N TRP A 160 -1.75 27.83 20.57
CA TRP A 160 -2.88 28.75 20.42
C TRP A 160 -3.26 29.42 21.74
N GLY A 161 -3.41 28.64 22.81
CA GLY A 161 -3.73 29.17 24.14
C GLY A 161 -2.66 30.09 24.71
N LYS A 162 -1.38 29.90 24.34
CA LYS A 162 -0.28 30.81 24.72
C LYS A 162 -0.35 32.13 23.97
N ARG A 163 -0.59 32.12 22.65
CA ARG A 163 -0.57 33.33 21.81
C ARG A 163 -1.89 34.12 21.86
N TYR A 164 -3.01 33.42 21.97
CA TYR A 164 -4.36 33.99 21.90
C TYR A 164 -5.31 33.41 22.97
N PRO A 165 -5.06 33.69 24.27
CA PRO A 165 -5.78 33.04 25.38
C PRO A 165 -7.29 33.32 25.44
N VAL A 166 -7.74 34.44 24.84
CA VAL A 166 -9.16 34.83 24.78
C VAL A 166 -9.85 34.41 23.49
N THR A 167 -9.09 33.88 22.52
CA THR A 167 -9.61 33.48 21.21
C THR A 167 -9.87 31.97 21.23
N PRO A 168 -11.10 31.50 20.92
CA PRO A 168 -11.38 30.07 20.79
C PRO A 168 -10.42 29.38 19.82
N PHE A 169 -10.04 28.14 20.12
CA PHE A 169 -9.20 27.36 19.22
C PHE A 169 -9.95 27.07 17.92
N TRP A 170 -9.30 27.32 16.78
CA TRP A 170 -9.94 27.23 15.47
C TRP A 170 -10.54 25.84 15.19
N TYR A 171 -9.86 24.78 15.64
CA TYR A 171 -10.29 23.38 15.44
C TYR A 171 -11.51 23.01 16.30
N ASP A 172 -11.75 23.70 17.42
CA ASP A 172 -12.90 23.41 18.30
C ASP A 172 -14.23 23.92 17.70
N ASN A 173 -14.19 24.80 16.68
CA ASN A 173 -15.38 25.41 16.08
C ASN A 173 -15.96 24.62 14.89
N GLU A 174 -15.29 23.57 14.42
CA GLU A 174 -15.74 22.73 13.30
C GLU A 174 -16.98 21.88 13.67
N ASP A 175 -17.23 21.63 14.96
CA ASP A 175 -18.33 20.78 15.45
C ASP A 175 -19.68 21.51 15.64
N VAL A 176 -19.73 22.84 15.54
CA VAL A 176 -20.94 23.62 15.88
C VAL A 176 -21.96 23.71 14.71
N SER A 177 -21.65 23.17 13.53
CA SER A 177 -22.56 23.14 12.36
C SER A 177 -23.22 21.78 12.09
N SER A 178 -23.18 20.82 13.02
CA SER A 178 -23.85 19.52 12.82
C SER A 178 -24.66 19.04 14.03
N SER A 179 -25.50 19.92 14.56
CA SER A 179 -26.68 19.49 15.33
C SER A 179 -27.76 18.97 14.37
N ASP A 180 -27.52 17.82 13.76
CA ASP A 180 -28.58 16.89 13.39
C ASP A 180 -27.97 15.48 13.32
N GLY A 181 -28.40 14.63 14.24
CA GLY A 181 -27.81 13.33 14.53
C GLY A 181 -27.87 12.35 13.36
N TYR A 182 -26.74 12.18 12.68
CA TYR A 182 -26.44 10.99 11.90
C TYR A 182 -24.99 10.53 12.15
N PRO A 183 -24.74 9.22 12.26
CA PRO A 183 -23.39 8.71 12.40
C PRO A 183 -22.60 8.98 11.10
N ARG A 184 -21.37 9.47 11.30
CA ARG A 184 -20.32 9.73 10.32
C ARG A 184 -20.29 8.70 9.19
N SER A 185 -20.99 8.99 8.11
CA SER A 185 -20.78 8.37 6.80
C SER A 185 -19.98 9.37 5.97
N THR A 186 -18.69 9.11 5.83
CA THR A 186 -17.82 9.87 4.94
C THR A 186 -18.22 9.54 3.49
N THR A 187 -19.28 10.18 2.99
CA THR A 187 -19.64 10.17 1.57
C THR A 187 -19.06 11.43 0.97
N ARG A 188 -17.83 11.33 0.45
CA ARG A 188 -17.19 12.40 -0.32
C ARG A 188 -17.85 12.46 -1.70
N SER A 189 -18.38 13.62 -2.04
CA SER A 189 -18.94 13.96 -3.34
C SER A 189 -18.01 13.55 -4.47
N SER A 190 -18.50 12.65 -5.32
CA SER A 190 -17.90 12.35 -6.61
C SER A 190 -18.32 13.44 -7.59
N THR A 191 -17.39 14.31 -7.96
CA THR A 191 -17.53 15.17 -9.14
C THR A 191 -17.57 14.28 -10.39
N SER A 192 -18.73 14.21 -11.03
CA SER A 192 -18.97 13.54 -12.30
C SER A 192 -18.26 14.28 -13.43
N THR A 193 -17.18 13.71 -13.95
CA THR A 193 -16.61 14.08 -15.26
C THR A 193 -17.28 13.23 -16.32
N THR A 194 -18.19 13.84 -17.09
CA THR A 194 -18.85 13.27 -18.26
C THR A 194 -17.80 12.89 -19.31
N ARG A 195 -17.60 11.60 -19.54
CA ARG A 195 -16.78 11.08 -20.64
C ARG A 195 -17.69 10.68 -21.79
N SER A 196 -17.72 11.51 -22.83
CA SER A 196 -18.43 11.23 -24.09
C SER A 196 -17.91 9.94 -24.73
N SER A 197 -18.84 9.02 -25.00
CA SER A 197 -18.60 7.78 -25.74
C SER A 197 -18.65 8.05 -27.24
N THR A 198 -17.52 7.86 -27.93
CA THR A 198 -17.48 7.78 -29.40
C THR A 198 -17.40 6.31 -29.80
N THR A 199 -18.45 5.83 -30.47
CA THR A 199 -18.60 4.50 -31.05
C THR A 199 -17.57 4.24 -32.15
N PRO A 200 -16.88 3.09 -32.21
CA PRO A 200 -16.18 2.69 -33.42
C PRO A 200 -17.16 2.02 -34.39
N GLN A 201 -17.30 2.61 -35.58
CA GLN A 201 -17.96 1.96 -36.72
C GLN A 201 -17.12 0.78 -37.21
N SER A 202 -17.79 -0.36 -37.35
CA SER A 202 -17.37 -1.52 -38.12
C SER A 202 -17.24 -1.16 -39.60
N PHE A 203 -16.15 -1.59 -40.24
CA PHE A 203 -16.10 -1.76 -41.69
C PHE A 203 -15.91 -3.24 -42.01
N VAL A 204 -16.73 -3.70 -42.95
CA VAL A 204 -16.65 -4.96 -43.71
C VAL A 204 -15.52 -4.87 -44.71
#